data_AF-C4LZW7-F1
#
_entry.id   AF-C4LZW7-F1
#
_cell.length_a   1.000
_cell.length_b   1.000
_cell.length_c   1.000
_cell.angle_alpha   90.00
_cell.angle_beta   90.00
_cell.angle_gamma   90.00
#
_symmetry.space_group_name_H-M   'P 1'
#
loop_
_entity.id
_entity.type
_entity.pdbx_description
1 polymer ?
#
loop_
_entity_poly.entity_id
_entity_poly.type
_entity_poly.pdbx_seq_one_letter_code
_entity_poly.pdbx_strand_id
1 'polypeptide(L)'
;MESDVQRAGTDKRIRFKEYQCTYPGCNEGLKTKYNCLSHIWDIHLRHLSNITESYKNLPDKEQARSLCIPYLRYVPNADGIRKRKPYDLPDTLINKVDFVSQNVQNPQQSPLVQPESSFYARSENGYNIKCIDSSDQSTNQTMFPHIESNIVEPLSVNSQQVQLDTQFGQSSNGIMVTPFTSQLLSLGNDFIRIYSISQNVKRLYVAGEIFAENGFLQRSDKRSKKDIKKISHALDTICKITGKSFKYVNEDRTRFGFIAQELKEVIPEAVKEDEDGRLSIDPLSLLPFIVESLKELQMELKKVIQTETVINLAVAVDNTMKVVNEVKSDNLFSFGPSSFVVPTAVILTFISAIVAIKGTFPFIWIFLVFASICYWASNQFAPNGTFTKQAITMNFILLNIFLVCVSASFLMGTALQLYLGVYVSLMLLLWGCSQTLNTSFLNFFIVSFSFCCLACWVVFMFQPTFSCSVSTPMKQNTKFREYLEYRNWNDVRFELVSDIPWNCFNPHLDVKGKKVKFVQGNKTTNVVVDPDTLSTDKIEVRMVCSTVPYKCNSYTIYQSID
;
A
#
# COMPACT_ATOMS: atom_id res chain seq x y z
N MET A 1 -42.71 -40.39 14.16
CA MET A 1 -42.85 -40.75 12.74
C MET A 1 -42.68 -39.47 11.93
N GLU A 2 -41.48 -38.92 11.79
CA GLU A 2 -40.32 -39.46 11.06
C GLU A 2 -40.59 -39.52 9.55
N SER A 3 -40.00 -38.59 8.82
CA SER A 3 -39.16 -38.90 7.64
C SER A 3 -38.39 -37.67 7.19
N ASP A 4 -37.09 -37.72 7.45
CA ASP A 4 -36.03 -36.97 6.77
C ASP A 4 -36.12 -37.09 5.25
N VAL A 5 -35.84 -36.00 4.52
CA VAL A 5 -34.87 -36.02 3.42
C VAL A 5 -34.16 -34.66 3.36
N GLN A 6 -32.93 -34.63 3.89
CA GLN A 6 -31.91 -33.66 3.50
C GLN A 6 -31.56 -33.81 2.02
N ARG A 7 -31.54 -32.72 1.25
CA ARG A 7 -30.60 -32.61 0.11
C ARG A 7 -30.12 -31.19 -0.08
N ALA A 8 -28.82 -31.04 0.06
CA ALA A 8 -28.02 -29.83 -0.06
C ALA A 8 -28.25 -29.09 -1.40
N GLY A 9 -28.54 -27.78 -1.30
CA GLY A 9 -28.44 -26.83 -2.39
C GLY A 9 -27.40 -25.78 -2.03
N THR A 10 -26.19 -25.90 -2.57
CA THR A 10 -25.12 -24.91 -2.42
C THR A 10 -25.59 -23.54 -2.89
N ASP A 11 -25.54 -22.55 -2.00
CA ASP A 11 -25.75 -21.14 -2.34
C ASP A 11 -24.65 -20.71 -3.32
N LYS A 12 -24.95 -20.73 -4.63
CA LYS A 12 -23.98 -20.39 -5.68
C LYS A 12 -23.70 -18.89 -5.60
N ARG A 13 -22.62 -18.52 -4.89
CA ARG A 13 -22.08 -17.15 -4.81
C ARG A 13 -22.04 -16.53 -6.21
N ILE A 14 -22.96 -15.58 -6.45
CA ILE A 14 -23.09 -14.90 -7.73
C ILE A 14 -21.84 -14.04 -7.94
N ARG A 15 -21.13 -14.23 -9.06
CA ARG A 15 -19.89 -13.53 -9.38
C ARG A 15 -20.11 -12.51 -10.49
N PHE A 16 -19.91 -11.23 -10.19
CA PHE A 16 -20.01 -10.13 -11.15
C PHE A 16 -18.67 -9.89 -11.87
N LYS A 17 -18.72 -9.58 -13.17
CA LYS A 17 -17.55 -9.25 -14.00
C LYS A 17 -17.48 -7.73 -14.18
N GLU A 18 -16.77 -7.07 -13.28
CA GLU A 18 -16.80 -5.61 -13.09
C GLU A 18 -15.40 -5.00 -12.93
N TYR A 19 -14.35 -5.81 -13.11
CA TYR A 19 -12.96 -5.39 -12.99
C TYR A 19 -12.23 -5.55 -14.32
N GLN A 20 -11.41 -4.55 -14.65
CA GLN A 20 -10.58 -4.50 -15.86
C GLN A 20 -9.11 -4.36 -15.50
N CYS A 21 -8.23 -5.00 -16.28
CA CYS A 21 -6.80 -4.80 -16.19
C CYS A 21 -6.42 -3.52 -16.94
N THR A 22 -5.65 -2.63 -16.30
CA THR A 22 -5.16 -1.39 -16.91
C THR A 22 -3.65 -1.42 -17.15
N TYR A 23 -3.06 -2.61 -17.24
CA TYR A 23 -1.64 -2.74 -17.57
C TYR A 23 -1.39 -2.25 -19.01
N PRO A 24 -0.31 -1.48 -19.29
CA PRO A 24 -0.05 -0.91 -20.60
C PRO A 24 -0.04 -1.98 -21.71
N GLY A 25 -0.86 -1.79 -22.73
CA GLY A 25 -0.97 -2.73 -23.86
C GLY A 25 -1.82 -3.98 -23.61
N CYS A 26 -2.46 -4.11 -22.44
CA CYS A 26 -3.39 -5.20 -22.18
C CYS A 26 -4.81 -4.89 -22.69
N ASN A 27 -5.35 -5.76 -23.54
CA ASN A 27 -6.69 -5.63 -24.13
C ASN A 27 -7.71 -6.64 -23.57
N GLU A 28 -7.50 -7.16 -22.36
CA GLU A 28 -8.44 -8.11 -21.77
C GLU A 28 -9.77 -7.48 -21.34
N GLY A 29 -10.87 -8.18 -21.62
CA GLY A 29 -12.21 -7.78 -21.21
C GLY A 29 -12.49 -7.94 -19.71
N LEU A 30 -13.69 -7.53 -19.30
CA LEU A 30 -14.10 -7.50 -17.89
C LEU A 30 -14.11 -8.88 -17.21
N LYS A 31 -13.57 -8.93 -15.99
CA LYS A 31 -13.45 -10.14 -15.16
C LYS A 31 -13.94 -9.90 -13.73
N THR A 32 -14.06 -11.00 -12.98
CA THR A 32 -14.26 -10.94 -11.53
C THR A 32 -12.98 -10.43 -10.86
N LYS A 33 -13.07 -9.85 -9.65
CA LYS A 33 -11.91 -9.33 -8.91
C LYS A 33 -10.75 -10.33 -8.84
N TYR A 34 -11.04 -11.58 -8.46
CA TYR A 34 -10.04 -12.63 -8.35
C TYR A 34 -9.39 -12.98 -9.69
N ASN A 35 -10.19 -13.12 -10.75
CA ASN A 35 -9.68 -13.48 -12.07
C ASN A 35 -8.89 -12.33 -12.73
N CYS A 36 -9.23 -11.08 -12.42
CA CYS A 36 -8.48 -9.92 -12.87
C CYS A 36 -7.11 -9.86 -12.17
N LEU A 37 -7.09 -10.05 -10.84
CA LEU A 37 -5.84 -10.13 -10.07
C LEU A 37 -4.94 -11.28 -10.53
N SER A 38 -5.49 -12.47 -10.78
CA SER A 38 -4.71 -13.60 -11.29
C SER A 38 -4.13 -13.32 -12.67
N HIS A 39 -4.89 -12.66 -13.55
CA HIS A 39 -4.40 -12.26 -14.87
C HIS A 39 -3.27 -11.23 -14.77
N ILE A 40 -3.44 -10.17 -13.97
CA ILE A 40 -2.43 -9.13 -13.77
C ILE A 40 -1.13 -9.76 -13.26
N TRP A 41 -1.22 -10.65 -12.27
CA TRP A 41 -0.06 -11.37 -11.76
C TRP A 41 0.56 -12.27 -12.81
N ASP A 42 -0.18 -13.25 -13.32
CA ASP A 42 0.39 -14.33 -14.15
C ASP A 42 0.91 -13.87 -15.50
N ILE A 43 0.31 -12.81 -16.09
CA ILE A 43 0.70 -12.32 -17.42
C ILE A 43 1.71 -11.16 -17.31
N HIS A 44 1.49 -10.21 -16.41
CA HIS A 44 2.24 -8.94 -16.43
C HIS A 44 3.32 -8.85 -15.35
N LEU A 45 2.99 -9.19 -14.11
CA LEU A 45 3.88 -8.92 -12.98
C LEU A 45 4.78 -10.10 -12.62
N ARG A 46 4.37 -11.33 -12.90
CA ARG A 46 5.10 -12.55 -12.50
C ARG A 46 6.52 -12.59 -13.06
N HIS A 47 6.73 -12.14 -14.30
CA HIS A 47 8.05 -12.09 -14.93
C HIS A 47 8.93 -10.94 -14.42
N LEU A 48 8.33 -9.92 -13.82
CA LEU A 48 9.03 -8.78 -13.21
C LEU A 48 9.37 -9.07 -11.73
N SER A 49 8.67 -10.00 -11.10
CA SER A 49 9.00 -10.53 -9.78
C SER A 49 9.94 -11.73 -9.88
N ASN A 50 10.89 -11.89 -8.95
CA ASN A 50 11.74 -13.10 -8.86
C ASN A 50 10.96 -14.39 -8.47
N ILE A 51 9.63 -14.40 -8.61
CA ILE A 51 8.74 -15.48 -8.18
C ILE A 51 8.15 -16.16 -9.41
N THR A 52 8.42 -17.46 -9.57
CA THR A 52 8.01 -18.26 -10.74
C THR A 52 6.61 -18.88 -10.61
N GLU A 53 5.99 -18.80 -9.43
CA GLU A 53 4.70 -19.45 -9.16
C GLU A 53 3.50 -18.67 -9.71
N SER A 54 2.47 -19.42 -10.12
CA SER A 54 1.20 -18.83 -10.55
C SER A 54 0.40 -18.26 -9.38
N TYR A 55 -0.44 -17.25 -9.64
CA TYR A 55 -1.21 -16.55 -8.60
C TYR A 55 -2.06 -17.48 -7.73
N LYS A 56 -2.52 -18.60 -8.29
CA LYS A 56 -3.32 -19.60 -7.57
C LYS A 56 -2.51 -20.34 -6.50
N ASN A 57 -1.24 -20.61 -6.80
CA ASN A 57 -0.36 -21.50 -6.03
C ASN A 57 0.51 -20.77 -5.00
N LEU A 58 0.57 -19.44 -5.05
CA LEU A 58 1.33 -18.64 -4.09
C LEU A 58 0.98 -18.95 -2.63
N PRO A 59 1.98 -19.19 -1.75
CA PRO A 59 1.78 -19.37 -0.32
C PRO A 59 1.34 -18.08 0.38
N ASP A 60 1.85 -16.92 -0.07
CA ASP A 60 1.41 -15.60 0.38
C ASP A 60 0.82 -14.79 -0.79
N LYS A 61 -0.49 -14.52 -0.69
CA LYS A 61 -1.25 -13.78 -1.72
C LYS A 61 -1.35 -12.29 -1.41
N GLU A 62 -0.94 -11.83 -0.23
CA GLU A 62 -1.07 -10.41 0.14
C GLU A 62 -0.04 -9.54 -0.59
N GLN A 63 1.21 -10.00 -0.66
CA GLN A 63 2.28 -9.31 -1.40
C GLN A 63 1.98 -9.24 -2.91
N ALA A 64 1.47 -10.32 -3.49
CA ALA A 64 1.07 -10.31 -4.90
C ALA A 64 -0.13 -9.39 -5.15
N ARG A 65 -1.10 -9.35 -4.24
CA ARG A 65 -2.26 -8.46 -4.35
C ARG A 65 -1.87 -6.99 -4.28
N SER A 66 -0.99 -6.60 -3.37
CA SER A 66 -0.56 -5.19 -3.25
C SER A 66 0.09 -4.68 -4.53
N LEU A 67 0.88 -5.52 -5.21
CA LEU A 67 1.50 -5.20 -6.50
C LEU A 67 0.49 -5.15 -7.66
N CYS A 68 -0.59 -5.93 -7.61
CA CYS A 68 -1.61 -5.92 -8.66
C CYS A 68 -2.63 -4.78 -8.54
N ILE A 69 -2.88 -4.25 -7.32
CA ILE A 69 -3.91 -3.22 -7.07
C ILE A 69 -3.79 -1.98 -7.97
N PRO A 70 -2.58 -1.43 -8.24
CA PRO A 70 -2.43 -0.26 -9.12
C PRO A 70 -2.93 -0.48 -10.57
N TYR A 71 -2.93 -1.72 -11.04
CA TYR A 71 -3.34 -2.10 -12.39
C TYR A 71 -4.77 -2.67 -12.45
N LEU A 72 -5.52 -2.57 -11.36
CA LEU A 72 -6.88 -3.06 -11.23
C LEU A 72 -7.86 -1.88 -11.23
N ARG A 73 -8.70 -1.78 -12.28
CA ARG A 73 -9.75 -0.76 -12.35
C ARG A 73 -11.13 -1.39 -12.17
N TYR A 74 -11.93 -0.79 -11.30
CA TYR A 74 -13.36 -1.10 -11.19
C TYR A 74 -14.14 -0.28 -12.22
N VAL A 75 -15.01 -0.94 -12.98
CA VAL A 75 -15.87 -0.30 -13.98
C VAL A 75 -17.31 -0.29 -13.46
N PRO A 76 -17.81 0.85 -12.94
CA PRO A 76 -19.20 0.94 -12.48
C PRO A 76 -20.15 0.76 -13.66
N ASN A 77 -21.26 0.04 -13.45
CA ASN A 77 -22.28 -0.22 -14.47
C ASN A 77 -21.79 -0.91 -15.75
N ALA A 78 -20.73 -1.73 -15.65
CA ALA A 78 -20.33 -2.62 -16.74
C ALA A 78 -21.54 -3.39 -17.30
N ASP A 79 -21.75 -3.35 -18.63
CA ASP A 79 -22.80 -4.09 -19.33
C ASP A 79 -22.46 -5.60 -19.39
N GLY A 80 -22.40 -6.20 -18.20
CA GLY A 80 -22.47 -7.64 -18.03
C GLY A 80 -23.94 -8.09 -18.01
N ILE A 81 -24.16 -9.38 -18.26
CA ILE A 81 -25.49 -10.02 -18.32
C ILE A 81 -26.31 -9.85 -17.01
N ARG A 82 -25.73 -9.36 -15.90
CA ARG A 82 -26.42 -9.07 -14.62
C ARG A 82 -25.85 -7.83 -13.91
N LYS A 83 -26.72 -6.87 -13.55
CA LYS A 83 -26.39 -5.63 -12.80
C LYS A 83 -26.68 -5.79 -11.28
N ARG A 84 -25.94 -5.10 -10.40
CA ARG A 84 -26.21 -5.06 -8.94
C ARG A 84 -27.38 -4.11 -8.61
N LYS A 85 -28.07 -4.37 -7.49
CA LYS A 85 -29.04 -3.41 -6.90
C LYS A 85 -28.31 -2.29 -6.12
N PRO A 86 -28.90 -1.09 -5.97
CA PRO A 86 -28.15 0.16 -5.78
C PRO A 86 -27.54 0.45 -4.39
N TYR A 87 -27.50 -0.49 -3.42
CA TYR A 87 -27.21 -0.13 -2.02
C TYR A 87 -25.99 -0.80 -1.35
N ASP A 88 -25.15 -1.54 -2.08
CA ASP A 88 -23.90 -2.06 -1.50
C ASP A 88 -22.70 -1.18 -1.91
N LEU A 89 -22.46 -0.10 -1.16
CA LEU A 89 -21.24 0.71 -1.29
C LEU A 89 -20.65 1.04 0.09
N PRO A 90 -19.55 0.38 0.45
CA PRO A 90 -18.42 1.14 0.98
C PRO A 90 -17.10 0.59 0.39
N ASP A 91 -16.41 1.38 -0.43
CA ASP A 91 -14.94 1.31 -0.67
C ASP A 91 -14.51 2.28 -1.82
N THR A 92 -14.92 3.55 -1.79
CA THR A 92 -14.57 4.52 -2.86
C THR A 92 -14.16 5.92 -2.40
N LEU A 93 -13.85 6.13 -1.10
CA LEU A 93 -13.43 7.45 -0.62
C LEU A 93 -11.93 7.53 -0.33
N ILE A 94 -11.09 7.33 -1.36
CA ILE A 94 -9.72 7.86 -1.35
C ILE A 94 -9.40 8.34 -2.77
N ASN A 95 -9.00 9.61 -2.88
CA ASN A 95 -8.56 10.36 -4.06
C ASN A 95 -9.62 11.20 -4.79
N LYS A 96 -9.97 12.33 -4.17
CA LYS A 96 -10.19 13.57 -4.90
C LYS A 96 -9.17 14.60 -4.40
N VAL A 97 -8.14 14.84 -5.19
CA VAL A 97 -7.26 16.02 -5.04
C VAL A 97 -7.22 16.69 -6.40
N ASP A 98 -7.94 17.79 -6.50
CA ASP A 98 -7.93 18.71 -7.63
C ASP A 98 -6.63 19.51 -7.59
N PHE A 99 -5.91 19.61 -8.72
CA PHE A 99 -4.84 20.60 -8.89
C PHE A 99 -5.27 21.67 -9.89
N VAL A 100 -5.49 22.86 -9.34
CA VAL A 100 -5.72 24.13 -10.03
C VAL A 100 -4.38 24.65 -10.58
N SER A 101 -4.43 25.13 -11.82
CA SER A 101 -3.34 25.80 -12.53
C SER A 101 -2.93 27.12 -11.87
N GLN A 102 -1.64 27.32 -11.59
CA GLN A 102 -1.05 28.66 -11.53
C GLN A 102 0.37 28.69 -12.12
N ASN A 103 0.50 29.60 -13.08
CA ASN A 103 1.65 30.28 -13.69
C ASN A 103 3.04 30.12 -13.06
N VAL A 104 4.04 29.90 -13.92
CA VAL A 104 5.47 30.14 -13.66
C VAL A 104 6.00 31.17 -14.67
N GLN A 105 6.57 32.27 -14.16
CA GLN A 105 7.42 33.21 -14.90
C GLN A 105 8.87 32.68 -15.00
N ASN A 106 9.56 33.15 -16.05
CA ASN A 106 10.85 32.75 -16.60
C ASN A 106 12.10 32.69 -15.67
N PRO A 107 13.21 32.06 -16.15
CA PRO A 107 14.36 31.62 -15.36
C PRO A 107 15.62 32.52 -15.50
N GLN A 108 16.59 32.37 -14.59
CA GLN A 108 17.98 32.73 -14.83
C GLN A 108 19.00 31.72 -14.24
N GLN A 109 19.93 31.34 -15.12
CA GLN A 109 21.37 31.07 -14.93
C GLN A 109 21.88 29.71 -14.39
N SER A 110 22.40 28.94 -15.36
CA SER A 110 23.54 27.99 -15.36
C SER A 110 24.83 28.57 -14.71
N PRO A 111 25.91 27.79 -14.37
CA PRO A 111 26.47 26.72 -15.23
C PRO A 111 27.27 25.52 -14.64
N LEU A 112 27.39 24.50 -15.52
CA LEU A 112 28.55 23.63 -15.81
C LEU A 112 29.25 22.86 -14.69
N VAL A 113 29.16 21.52 -14.74
CA VAL A 113 30.31 20.57 -14.71
C VAL A 113 29.91 19.25 -15.42
N GLN A 114 30.64 18.88 -16.47
CA GLN A 114 30.81 17.51 -17.02
C GLN A 114 32.14 16.93 -16.48
N PRO A 115 32.58 15.66 -16.72
CA PRO A 115 31.98 14.55 -17.47
C PRO A 115 32.05 13.17 -16.77
N GLU A 116 31.27 12.24 -17.33
CA GLU A 116 31.56 10.84 -17.70
C GLU A 116 32.69 10.05 -17.01
N SER A 117 32.37 8.80 -16.59
CA SER A 117 32.85 7.61 -17.32
C SER A 117 32.23 6.29 -16.81
N SER A 118 31.65 5.57 -17.78
CA SER A 118 31.65 4.12 -18.00
C SER A 118 31.39 3.14 -16.84
N PHE A 119 30.37 2.28 -17.00
CA PHE A 119 30.55 0.82 -17.04
C PHE A 119 29.30 0.11 -17.62
N TYR A 120 29.52 -0.88 -18.51
CA TYR A 120 28.52 -1.57 -19.35
C TYR A 120 27.86 -2.77 -18.65
N ALA A 121 26.58 -3.03 -18.97
CA ALA A 121 25.97 -4.36 -19.17
C ALA A 121 24.60 -4.18 -19.88
N ARG A 122 24.54 -4.22 -21.22
CA ARG A 122 24.23 -5.36 -22.11
C ARG A 122 22.80 -5.92 -21.96
N SER A 123 21.93 -5.50 -22.88
CA SER A 123 20.65 -6.15 -23.23
C SER A 123 20.82 -6.86 -24.57
N GLU A 124 20.43 -8.13 -24.60
CA GLU A 124 20.35 -8.97 -25.79
C GLU A 124 18.92 -8.92 -26.39
N ASN A 125 18.89 -8.73 -27.72
CA ASN A 125 17.85 -9.10 -28.69
C ASN A 125 16.45 -8.42 -28.55
N GLY A 126 15.89 -7.74 -29.55
CA GLY A 126 16.28 -7.59 -30.94
C GLY A 126 15.04 -7.39 -31.81
N TYR A 127 14.78 -6.17 -32.25
CA TYR A 127 14.16 -5.88 -33.54
C TYR A 127 14.90 -4.68 -34.15
N ASN A 128 15.82 -4.99 -35.07
CA ASN A 128 16.63 -4.02 -35.80
C ASN A 128 15.85 -3.51 -37.01
N ILE A 129 15.51 -2.23 -37.03
CA ILE A 129 15.35 -1.48 -38.28
C ILE A 129 16.71 -0.84 -38.54
N LYS A 130 17.47 -1.43 -39.48
CA LYS A 130 18.69 -0.86 -40.03
C LYS A 130 18.32 0.24 -41.03
N CYS A 131 18.55 1.50 -40.66
CA CYS A 131 18.84 2.53 -41.66
C CYS A 131 20.34 2.42 -41.96
N ILE A 132 20.67 2.05 -43.19
CA ILE A 132 22.05 2.03 -43.69
C ILE A 132 22.34 3.41 -44.28
N ASP A 133 23.24 4.15 -43.64
CA ASP A 133 23.94 5.26 -44.27
C ASP A 133 24.90 4.71 -45.32
N SER A 134 24.85 5.26 -46.53
CA SER A 134 25.75 4.93 -47.63
C SER A 134 26.73 6.07 -47.84
N SER A 135 27.97 5.84 -47.43
CA SER A 135 29.16 6.50 -47.99
C SER A 135 30.28 5.47 -48.15
N ASP A 136 30.59 5.24 -49.43
CA ASP A 136 31.90 4.90 -49.99
C ASP A 136 32.39 3.44 -50.14
N GLN A 137 32.56 3.13 -51.45
CA GLN A 137 33.63 2.39 -52.13
C GLN A 137 33.55 0.85 -52.34
N SER A 138 33.21 0.53 -53.59
CA SER A 138 33.79 -0.49 -54.50
C SER A 138 34.85 -1.46 -53.97
N THR A 139 34.62 -2.78 -54.11
CA THR A 139 35.13 -3.63 -55.21
C THR A 139 34.83 -5.13 -54.98
N ASN A 140 34.67 -5.83 -56.11
CA ASN A 140 34.92 -7.26 -56.36
C ASN A 140 33.90 -8.35 -55.95
N GLN A 141 33.25 -8.85 -57.01
CA GLN A 141 33.23 -10.25 -57.47
C GLN A 141 32.51 -11.35 -56.66
N THR A 142 31.51 -11.90 -57.38
CA THR A 142 31.25 -13.33 -57.66
C THR A 142 30.40 -14.21 -56.74
N MET A 143 29.50 -14.90 -57.44
CA MET A 143 28.91 -16.23 -57.23
C MET A 143 27.82 -16.43 -56.16
N PHE A 144 26.60 -16.51 -56.68
CA PHE A 144 25.52 -17.35 -56.13
C PHE A 144 25.92 -18.83 -56.12
N PRO A 145 25.34 -19.62 -55.20
CA PRO A 145 24.56 -20.77 -55.70
C PRO A 145 23.22 -21.01 -54.97
N HIS A 146 22.23 -21.33 -55.80
CA HIS A 146 21.20 -22.38 -55.71
C HIS A 146 20.65 -22.85 -54.35
N ILE A 147 19.31 -22.85 -54.25
CA ILE A 147 18.53 -23.94 -53.65
C ILE A 147 17.32 -24.27 -54.55
N GLU A 148 17.18 -25.56 -54.84
CA GLU A 148 16.14 -26.23 -55.62
C GLU A 148 14.76 -26.21 -54.96
N SER A 149 13.72 -26.18 -55.78
CA SER A 149 12.34 -26.50 -55.39
C SER A 149 11.83 -27.66 -56.24
N ASN A 150 11.71 -28.84 -55.62
CA ASN A 150 10.96 -29.98 -56.15
C ASN A 150 9.76 -30.22 -55.24
N ILE A 151 8.54 -29.98 -55.72
CA ILE A 151 7.39 -30.91 -55.69
C ILE A 151 6.48 -30.54 -56.88
N VAL A 152 6.22 -31.53 -57.75
CA VAL A 152 5.30 -31.50 -58.90
C VAL A 152 4.06 -32.30 -58.54
N GLU A 153 2.86 -31.88 -58.99
CA GLU A 153 1.97 -32.63 -59.92
C GLU A 153 0.73 -31.83 -60.36
N PRO A 154 0.12 -32.12 -61.55
CA PRO A 154 -0.40 -31.10 -62.47
C PRO A 154 -1.89 -31.26 -62.86
N LEU A 155 -2.48 -30.22 -63.48
CA LEU A 155 -3.74 -30.31 -64.24
C LEU A 155 -3.65 -29.47 -65.53
N SER A 156 -4.08 -30.08 -66.64
CA SER A 156 -3.91 -29.71 -68.06
C SER A 156 -4.86 -28.61 -68.58
N VAL A 157 -4.43 -27.83 -69.59
CA VAL A 157 -5.27 -26.91 -70.38
C VAL A 157 -5.11 -27.22 -71.88
N ASN A 158 -6.24 -27.34 -72.59
CA ASN A 158 -6.33 -27.56 -74.04
C ASN A 158 -6.61 -26.24 -74.79
N SER A 159 -6.04 -26.12 -75.98
CA SER A 159 -6.00 -24.99 -76.92
C SER A 159 -7.28 -24.70 -77.72
N GLN A 160 -7.48 -23.46 -78.20
CA GLN A 160 -7.97 -23.16 -79.57
C GLN A 160 -7.83 -21.66 -79.96
N GLN A 161 -7.44 -21.40 -81.23
CA GLN A 161 -7.24 -20.09 -81.90
C GLN A 161 -8.41 -19.75 -82.83
N VAL A 162 -8.67 -18.46 -83.13
CA VAL A 162 -9.52 -18.00 -84.26
C VAL A 162 -8.93 -16.72 -84.93
N GLN A 163 -8.96 -16.69 -86.27
CA GLN A 163 -8.43 -15.68 -87.21
C GLN A 163 -9.34 -14.45 -87.45
N LEU A 164 -8.77 -13.37 -88.01
CA LEU A 164 -9.34 -12.03 -88.25
C LEU A 164 -9.31 -11.67 -89.76
N ASP A 165 -10.32 -10.97 -90.29
CA ASP A 165 -10.35 -10.38 -91.65
C ASP A 165 -10.77 -8.88 -91.63
N THR A 166 -10.21 -8.08 -92.53
CA THR A 166 -10.25 -6.59 -92.60
C THR A 166 -10.73 -6.03 -93.95
N GLN A 167 -11.48 -4.91 -93.97
CA GLN A 167 -11.57 -3.94 -95.10
C GLN A 167 -11.83 -2.47 -94.64
N PHE A 168 -11.29 -1.49 -95.38
CA PHE A 168 -11.15 -0.04 -95.04
C PHE A 168 -11.90 0.93 -95.98
N GLY A 169 -12.21 2.15 -95.50
CA GLY A 169 -12.61 3.34 -96.29
C GLY A 169 -12.25 4.68 -95.60
N GLN A 170 -11.80 5.69 -96.38
CA GLN A 170 -11.16 6.96 -95.95
C GLN A 170 -12.12 8.18 -95.89
N SER A 171 -11.83 9.18 -95.04
CA SER A 171 -12.12 10.61 -95.32
C SER A 171 -11.21 11.59 -94.56
N SER A 172 -11.06 12.80 -95.12
CA SER A 172 -9.97 13.77 -94.97
C SER A 172 -10.27 14.93 -94.01
N ASN A 173 -9.44 15.11 -92.98
CA ASN A 173 -8.93 16.40 -92.46
C ASN A 173 -7.93 16.16 -91.31
N GLY A 174 -6.65 16.53 -91.51
CA GLY A 174 -5.74 16.94 -90.44
C GLY A 174 -4.98 15.90 -89.59
N ILE A 175 -5.09 14.59 -89.83
CA ILE A 175 -4.24 13.58 -89.19
C ILE A 175 -3.91 12.50 -90.24
N MET A 176 -2.63 12.17 -90.44
CA MET A 176 -2.25 10.92 -91.13
C MET A 176 -2.57 9.77 -90.18
N VAL A 177 -3.82 9.33 -90.24
CA VAL A 177 -4.31 8.19 -89.49
C VAL A 177 -3.81 6.94 -90.22
N THR A 178 -2.75 6.32 -89.70
CA THR A 178 -2.38 4.96 -90.09
C THR A 178 -3.59 4.04 -89.94
N PRO A 179 -3.71 2.93 -90.70
CA PRO A 179 -4.85 2.02 -90.58
C PRO A 179 -5.11 1.57 -89.13
N PHE A 180 -4.06 1.54 -88.30
CA PHE A 180 -4.14 1.28 -86.86
C PHE A 180 -4.88 2.37 -86.06
N THR A 181 -4.68 3.65 -86.38
CA THR A 181 -5.28 4.77 -85.62
C THR A 181 -6.76 5.00 -85.97
N SER A 182 -7.24 4.66 -87.17
CA SER A 182 -8.67 4.76 -87.49
C SER A 182 -9.50 3.65 -86.85
N GLN A 183 -8.88 2.47 -86.68
CA GLN A 183 -9.50 1.32 -86.03
C GLN A 183 -9.52 1.48 -84.50
N LEU A 184 -8.59 2.25 -83.94
CA LEU A 184 -8.59 2.60 -82.51
C LEU A 184 -9.65 3.65 -82.16
N LEU A 185 -10.00 4.54 -83.10
CA LEU A 185 -11.05 5.55 -82.93
C LEU A 185 -12.47 5.01 -83.13
N SER A 186 -12.65 3.84 -83.77
CA SER A 186 -13.97 3.25 -84.07
C SER A 186 -14.42 2.16 -83.09
N LEU A 187 -13.54 1.71 -82.19
CA LEU A 187 -13.88 0.86 -81.06
C LEU A 187 -14.04 1.79 -79.86
N GLY A 188 -15.28 2.09 -79.47
CA GLY A 188 -15.67 3.10 -78.47
C GLY A 188 -15.13 2.91 -77.06
N ASN A 189 -13.81 2.84 -76.93
CA ASN A 189 -13.03 2.79 -75.71
C ASN A 189 -12.16 4.06 -75.70
N ASP A 190 -12.43 4.93 -74.73
CA ASP A 190 -11.79 6.26 -74.52
C ASP A 190 -10.30 6.17 -74.12
N PHE A 191 -9.51 5.26 -74.70
CA PHE A 191 -8.15 5.01 -74.26
C PHE A 191 -7.10 5.49 -75.28
N ILE A 192 -6.53 6.66 -75.02
CA ILE A 192 -5.35 7.16 -75.72
C ILE A 192 -4.09 6.58 -75.06
N ARG A 193 -3.38 5.70 -75.75
CA ARG A 193 -2.07 5.19 -75.31
C ARG A 193 -0.94 6.01 -75.95
N ILE A 194 -0.16 6.72 -75.13
CA ILE A 194 1.00 7.50 -75.56
C ILE A 194 2.26 6.64 -75.43
N TYR A 195 2.79 6.14 -76.55
CA TYR A 195 4.02 5.32 -76.56
C TYR A 195 5.30 6.15 -76.44
N SER A 196 5.30 7.38 -76.96
CA SER A 196 6.45 8.29 -76.94
C SER A 196 5.96 9.72 -77.11
N ILE A 197 6.44 10.62 -76.26
CA ILE A 197 6.22 12.06 -76.36
C ILE A 197 7.45 12.68 -77.04
N SER A 198 7.26 13.48 -78.10
CA SER A 198 8.39 14.13 -78.77
C SER A 198 9.09 15.11 -77.83
N GLN A 199 10.38 15.38 -78.06
CA GLN A 199 11.16 16.32 -77.25
C GLN A 199 10.59 17.76 -77.25
N ASN A 200 9.65 18.06 -78.16
CA ASN A 200 9.04 19.38 -78.30
C ASN A 200 7.79 19.56 -77.41
N VAL A 201 7.22 18.49 -76.86
CA VAL A 201 6.08 18.59 -75.94
C VAL A 201 6.60 18.92 -74.55
N LYS A 202 6.38 20.16 -74.12
CA LYS A 202 6.87 20.67 -72.83
C LYS A 202 5.94 20.38 -71.66
N ARG A 203 4.64 20.16 -71.92
CA ARG A 203 3.59 19.98 -70.90
C ARG A 203 2.52 19.01 -71.41
N LEU A 204 2.02 18.16 -70.51
CA LEU A 204 0.89 17.27 -70.75
C LEU A 204 -0.21 17.64 -69.76
N TYR A 205 -1.36 18.10 -70.27
CA TYR A 205 -2.56 18.36 -69.48
C TYR A 205 -3.54 17.20 -69.68
N VAL A 206 -3.91 16.51 -68.60
CA VAL A 206 -4.86 15.40 -68.63
C VAL A 206 -6.11 15.82 -67.85
N ALA A 207 -7.24 15.90 -68.52
CA ALA A 207 -8.54 16.08 -67.88
C ALA A 207 -9.07 14.70 -67.44
N GLY A 208 -8.79 14.31 -66.20
CA GLY A 208 -9.19 13.00 -65.65
C GLY A 208 -8.24 12.46 -64.60
N GLU A 209 -8.27 11.15 -64.40
CA GLU A 209 -7.38 10.45 -63.47
C GLU A 209 -6.18 9.85 -64.23
N ILE A 210 -4.98 9.97 -63.66
CA ILE A 210 -3.77 9.34 -64.19
C ILE A 210 -3.50 8.08 -63.36
N PHE A 211 -3.57 6.92 -63.99
CA PHE A 211 -3.16 5.65 -63.39
C PHE A 211 -1.72 5.32 -63.79
N ALA A 212 -0.79 5.31 -62.83
CA ALA A 212 0.62 5.03 -63.05
C ALA A 212 1.06 3.79 -62.26
N GLU A 213 1.15 2.64 -62.93
CA GLU A 213 1.50 1.34 -62.30
C GLU A 213 2.87 1.34 -61.62
N ASN A 214 3.84 2.03 -62.21
CA ASN A 214 5.23 2.07 -61.74
C ASN A 214 5.61 3.42 -61.10
N GLY A 215 4.61 4.24 -60.75
CA GLY A 215 4.79 5.53 -60.07
C GLY A 215 5.31 6.68 -60.95
N PHE A 216 5.69 7.78 -60.30
CA PHE A 216 6.20 9.00 -60.92
C PHE A 216 7.67 9.23 -60.55
N LEU A 217 8.53 9.42 -61.54
CA LEU A 217 9.93 9.79 -61.32
C LEU A 217 10.09 11.31 -61.45
N GLN A 218 10.53 11.96 -60.36
CA GLN A 218 10.82 13.39 -60.36
C GLN A 218 12.33 13.63 -60.36
N ARG A 219 12.83 14.41 -61.33
CA ARG A 219 14.24 14.82 -61.37
C ARG A 219 14.58 15.65 -60.12
N SER A 220 15.49 15.15 -59.29
CA SER A 220 15.78 15.74 -57.97
C SER A 220 17.27 15.94 -57.66
N ASP A 221 18.17 15.67 -58.63
CA ASP A 221 19.63 15.80 -58.52
C ASP A 221 20.02 17.21 -58.02
N LYS A 222 20.96 17.29 -57.06
CA LYS A 222 21.49 18.55 -56.50
C LYS A 222 21.94 19.52 -57.59
N ARG A 223 22.52 19.03 -58.70
CA ARG A 223 22.98 19.87 -59.84
C ARG A 223 21.83 20.56 -60.57
N SER A 224 20.61 20.05 -60.43
CA SER A 224 19.40 20.63 -61.04
C SER A 224 18.66 21.62 -60.12
N LYS A 225 19.19 21.89 -58.92
CA LYS A 225 18.58 22.76 -57.91
C LYS A 225 19.52 23.92 -57.55
N LYS A 226 18.94 25.08 -57.26
CA LYS A 226 19.61 26.27 -56.72
C LYS A 226 18.87 26.77 -55.48
N ASP A 227 19.52 27.59 -54.66
CA ASP A 227 18.92 28.23 -53.47
C ASP A 227 18.33 27.24 -52.44
N ILE A 228 19.04 26.12 -52.19
CA ILE A 228 18.59 25.08 -51.25
C ILE A 228 18.66 25.61 -49.81
N LYS A 229 17.49 25.79 -49.19
CA LYS A 229 17.34 26.21 -47.78
C LYS A 229 16.65 25.11 -46.97
N LYS A 230 16.96 25.04 -45.68
CA LYS A 230 16.24 24.16 -44.75
C LYS A 230 14.84 24.73 -44.50
N ILE A 231 13.84 23.86 -44.41
CA ILE A 231 12.50 24.22 -43.96
C ILE A 231 12.54 24.36 -42.44
N SER A 232 12.13 25.52 -41.94
CA SER A 232 12.04 25.84 -40.51
C SER A 232 10.60 26.13 -40.12
N HIS A 233 10.23 25.87 -38.86
CA HIS A 233 8.86 26.07 -38.35
C HIS A 233 7.86 25.18 -39.09
N ALA A 234 8.28 23.99 -39.48
CA ALA A 234 7.47 23.08 -40.26
C ALA A 234 6.27 22.57 -39.46
N LEU A 235 6.44 22.33 -38.16
CA LEU A 235 5.37 21.93 -37.24
C LEU A 235 4.29 23.00 -37.14
N ASP A 236 4.68 24.25 -36.88
CA ASP A 236 3.75 25.38 -36.78
C ASP A 236 2.99 25.61 -38.09
N THR A 237 3.67 25.47 -39.23
CA THR A 237 3.08 25.63 -40.56
C THR A 237 2.06 24.51 -40.85
N ILE A 238 2.39 23.25 -40.57
CA ILE A 238 1.46 22.12 -40.75
C ILE A 238 0.26 22.24 -39.80
N CYS A 239 0.45 22.68 -38.56
CA CYS A 239 -0.63 22.87 -37.59
C CYS A 239 -1.67 23.92 -38.01
N LYS A 240 -1.33 24.84 -38.92
CA LYS A 240 -2.26 25.83 -39.49
C LYS A 240 -3.08 25.28 -40.65
N ILE A 241 -2.66 24.17 -41.25
CA ILE A 241 -3.33 23.56 -42.40
C ILE A 241 -4.42 22.62 -41.90
N THR A 242 -5.61 22.72 -42.48
CA THR A 242 -6.74 21.84 -42.15
C THR A 242 -7.10 20.97 -43.34
N GLY A 243 -7.06 19.64 -43.15
CA GLY A 243 -7.59 18.71 -44.14
C GLY A 243 -9.11 18.77 -44.19
N LYS A 244 -9.69 18.78 -45.39
CA LYS A 244 -11.14 18.87 -45.61
C LYS A 244 -11.66 17.71 -46.44
N SER A 245 -12.89 17.29 -46.14
CA SER A 245 -13.70 16.48 -47.04
C SER A 245 -14.53 17.41 -47.94
N PHE A 246 -14.59 17.11 -49.22
CA PHE A 246 -15.36 17.88 -50.19
C PHE A 246 -15.91 16.98 -51.31
N LYS A 247 -16.84 17.54 -52.08
CA LYS A 247 -17.37 16.96 -53.32
C LYS A 247 -17.21 17.99 -54.43
N TYR A 248 -16.99 17.55 -55.66
CA TYR A 248 -17.06 18.45 -56.81
C TYR A 248 -18.52 18.73 -57.14
N VAL A 249 -18.80 19.92 -57.72
CA VAL A 249 -20.19 20.38 -58.01
C VAL A 249 -20.96 19.38 -58.89
N ASN A 250 -20.26 18.59 -59.71
CA ASN A 250 -20.84 17.60 -60.62
C ASN A 250 -20.47 16.14 -60.25
N GLU A 251 -19.98 15.88 -59.05
CA GLU A 251 -19.58 14.53 -58.60
C GLU A 251 -20.10 14.24 -57.19
N ASP A 252 -20.83 13.14 -57.00
CA ASP A 252 -21.36 12.76 -55.68
C ASP A 252 -20.34 12.07 -54.75
N ARG A 253 -19.15 11.77 -55.26
CA ARG A 253 -18.08 11.08 -54.54
C ARG A 253 -17.40 12.04 -53.57
N THR A 254 -17.35 11.65 -52.29
CA THR A 254 -16.60 12.38 -51.27
C THR A 254 -15.10 12.15 -51.47
N ARG A 255 -14.34 13.23 -51.55
CA ARG A 255 -12.88 13.24 -51.63
C ARG A 255 -12.29 13.99 -50.43
N PHE A 256 -11.03 13.72 -50.12
CA PHE A 256 -10.29 14.36 -49.04
C PHE A 256 -9.10 15.10 -49.62
N GLY A 257 -8.84 16.31 -49.13
CA GLY A 257 -7.71 17.11 -49.59
C GLY A 257 -7.69 18.48 -48.92
N PHE A 258 -7.22 19.48 -49.64
CA PHE A 258 -7.06 20.84 -49.14
C PHE A 258 -7.76 21.83 -50.07
N ILE A 259 -8.18 22.96 -49.49
CA ILE A 259 -8.72 24.08 -50.26
C ILE A 259 -7.55 24.97 -50.69
N ALA A 260 -7.42 25.21 -52.00
CA ALA A 260 -6.28 25.92 -52.57
C ALA A 260 -6.12 27.34 -52.00
N GLN A 261 -7.22 28.03 -51.72
CA GLN A 261 -7.23 29.38 -51.15
C GLN A 261 -6.62 29.40 -49.74
N GLU A 262 -7.02 28.45 -48.88
CA GLU A 262 -6.50 28.34 -47.52
C GLU A 262 -5.04 27.92 -47.53
N LEU A 263 -4.67 27.03 -48.46
CA LEU A 263 -3.27 26.63 -48.60
C LEU A 263 -2.40 27.79 -49.10
N LYS A 264 -2.92 28.67 -49.97
CA LYS A 264 -2.20 29.84 -50.49
C LYS A 264 -1.82 30.84 -49.38
N GLU A 265 -2.62 30.91 -48.31
CA GLU A 265 -2.32 31.77 -47.15
C GLU A 265 -1.16 31.23 -46.29
N VAL A 266 -0.96 29.90 -46.26
CA VAL A 266 0.02 29.23 -45.39
C VAL A 266 1.29 28.83 -46.14
N ILE A 267 1.16 28.26 -47.34
CA ILE A 267 2.26 27.84 -48.23
C ILE A 267 1.91 28.28 -49.67
N PRO A 268 2.18 29.55 -50.05
CA PRO A 268 1.81 30.06 -51.36
C PRO A 268 2.49 29.30 -52.51
N GLU A 269 3.69 28.76 -52.29
CA GLU A 269 4.46 28.01 -53.31
C GLU A 269 3.82 26.66 -53.67
N ALA A 270 2.94 26.13 -52.81
CA ALA A 270 2.21 24.89 -53.05
C ALA A 270 1.00 25.09 -53.97
N VAL A 271 0.66 26.33 -54.35
CA VAL A 271 -0.52 26.66 -55.14
C VAL A 271 -0.11 27.29 -56.47
N LYS A 272 -0.70 26.82 -57.57
CA LYS A 272 -0.51 27.34 -58.92
C LYS A 272 -1.80 27.96 -59.42
N GLU A 273 -1.68 29.03 -60.18
CA GLU A 273 -2.79 29.75 -60.79
C GLU A 273 -2.66 29.62 -62.31
N ASP A 274 -3.72 29.13 -62.95
CA ASP A 274 -3.79 28.98 -64.41
C ASP A 274 -4.22 30.30 -65.08
N GLU A 275 -4.11 30.39 -66.41
CA GLU A 275 -4.42 31.60 -67.20
C GLU A 275 -5.88 32.09 -67.02
N ASP A 276 -6.80 31.17 -66.69
CA ASP A 276 -8.22 31.45 -66.39
C ASP A 276 -8.48 31.84 -64.92
N GLY A 277 -7.43 32.05 -64.12
CA GLY A 277 -7.54 32.41 -62.69
C GLY A 277 -7.97 31.25 -61.76
N ARG A 278 -7.87 30.00 -62.24
CA ARG A 278 -8.19 28.80 -61.43
C ARG A 278 -6.99 28.37 -60.60
N LEU A 279 -7.23 28.03 -59.34
CA LEU A 279 -6.18 27.57 -58.42
C LEU A 279 -6.10 26.05 -58.36
N SER A 280 -4.89 25.54 -58.51
CA SER A 280 -4.54 24.12 -58.37
C SER A 280 -3.47 23.96 -57.30
N ILE A 281 -3.49 22.85 -56.55
CA ILE A 281 -2.48 22.55 -55.52
C ILE A 281 -1.44 21.55 -56.03
N ASP A 282 -0.22 21.62 -55.48
CA ASP A 282 0.82 20.61 -55.60
C ASP A 282 0.94 19.85 -54.27
N PRO A 283 0.26 18.70 -54.09
CA PRO A 283 0.28 17.96 -52.83
C PRO A 283 1.67 17.41 -52.46
N LEU A 284 2.54 17.16 -53.44
CA LEU A 284 3.89 16.61 -53.19
C LEU A 284 4.77 17.64 -52.47
N SER A 285 4.50 18.93 -52.67
CA SER A 285 5.21 20.02 -51.99
C SER A 285 5.02 20.01 -50.47
N LEU A 286 3.98 19.34 -49.95
CA LEU A 286 3.70 19.22 -48.50
C LEU A 286 4.56 18.16 -47.80
N LEU A 287 5.06 17.16 -48.55
CA LEU A 287 5.81 16.05 -47.96
C LEU A 287 7.05 16.51 -47.16
N PRO A 288 7.89 17.44 -47.67
CA PRO A 288 9.02 17.97 -46.91
C PRO A 288 8.62 18.67 -45.60
N PHE A 289 7.49 19.38 -45.58
CA PHE A 289 6.98 20.03 -44.37
C PHE A 289 6.51 19.01 -43.32
N ILE A 290 5.86 17.92 -43.74
CA ILE A 290 5.46 16.83 -42.86
C ILE A 290 6.69 16.12 -42.26
N VAL A 291 7.73 15.89 -43.07
CA VAL A 291 8.95 15.25 -42.59
C VAL A 291 9.67 16.11 -41.56
N GLU A 292 9.84 17.41 -41.82
CA GLU A 292 10.50 18.30 -40.87
C GLU A 292 9.64 18.56 -39.62
N SER A 293 8.31 18.60 -39.72
CA SER A 293 7.44 18.75 -38.54
C SER A 293 7.52 17.56 -37.59
N LEU A 294 7.60 16.34 -38.10
CA LEU A 294 7.78 15.14 -37.29
C LEU A 294 9.15 15.14 -36.58
N LYS A 295 10.20 15.63 -37.24
CA LYS A 295 11.53 15.78 -36.63
C LYS A 295 11.53 16.84 -35.53
N GLU A 296 10.88 17.99 -35.78
CA GLU A 296 10.69 19.05 -34.78
C GLU A 296 9.96 18.50 -33.54
N LEU A 297 8.83 17.81 -33.75
CA LEU A 297 8.06 17.18 -32.68
C LEU A 297 8.87 16.15 -31.88
N GLN A 298 9.69 15.32 -32.55
CA GLN A 298 10.56 14.36 -31.88
C GLN A 298 11.62 15.05 -30.99
N MET A 299 12.17 16.18 -31.44
CA MET A 299 13.12 16.95 -30.63
C MET A 299 12.47 17.55 -29.39
N GLU A 300 11.25 18.06 -29.50
CA GLU A 300 10.49 18.58 -28.35
C GLU A 300 10.18 17.47 -27.34
N LEU A 301 9.72 16.31 -27.80
CA LEU A 301 9.52 15.12 -26.97
C LEU A 301 10.79 14.72 -26.22
N LYS A 302 11.94 14.67 -26.91
CA LYS A 302 13.24 14.37 -26.26
C LYS A 302 13.61 15.40 -25.21
N LYS A 303 13.33 16.69 -25.45
CA LYS A 303 13.59 17.77 -24.49
C LYS A 303 12.72 17.65 -23.24
N VAL A 304 11.44 17.29 -23.40
CA VAL A 304 10.50 17.06 -22.28
C VAL A 304 10.88 15.81 -21.48
N ILE A 305 11.38 14.76 -22.14
CA ILE A 305 11.86 13.55 -21.47
C ILE A 305 13.14 13.85 -20.67
N GLN A 306 14.06 14.66 -21.19
CA GLN A 306 15.29 15.04 -20.47
C GLN A 306 15.06 15.88 -19.20
N THR A 307 13.89 16.49 -19.02
CA THR A 307 13.48 17.11 -17.75
C THR A 307 13.06 16.09 -16.66
N GLU A 308 13.43 14.82 -16.81
CA GLU A 308 13.35 13.68 -15.87
C GLU A 308 14.04 13.86 -14.50
N THR A 309 14.26 15.09 -14.02
CA THR A 309 14.61 15.34 -12.62
C THR A 309 13.53 14.86 -11.66
N VAL A 310 12.27 14.77 -12.13
CA VAL A 310 11.13 14.29 -11.33
C VAL A 310 11.17 12.78 -11.07
N ILE A 311 11.60 11.96 -12.03
CA ILE A 311 11.68 10.50 -11.85
C ILE A 311 12.86 10.15 -10.94
N ASN A 312 14.02 10.77 -11.15
CA ASN A 312 15.18 10.56 -10.28
C ASN A 312 14.95 11.10 -8.87
N LEU A 313 14.22 12.21 -8.70
CA LEU A 313 13.81 12.71 -7.39
C LEU A 313 12.81 11.76 -6.71
N ALA A 314 11.83 11.21 -7.43
CA ALA A 314 10.89 10.23 -6.89
C ALA A 314 11.61 8.95 -6.42
N VAL A 315 12.59 8.46 -7.20
CA VAL A 315 13.42 7.30 -6.83
C VAL A 315 14.32 7.62 -5.62
N ALA A 316 14.90 8.82 -5.56
CA ALA A 316 15.69 9.24 -4.40
C ALA A 316 14.84 9.41 -3.12
N VAL A 317 13.62 9.92 -3.24
CA VAL A 317 12.67 10.05 -2.12
C VAL A 317 12.20 8.67 -1.65
N ASP A 318 11.91 7.73 -2.55
CA ASP A 318 11.52 6.36 -2.17
C ASP A 318 12.67 5.62 -1.46
N ASN A 319 13.91 5.79 -1.94
CA ASN A 319 15.08 5.19 -1.32
C ASN A 319 15.40 5.81 0.05
N THR A 320 15.26 7.12 0.22
CA THR A 320 15.45 7.76 1.54
C THR A 320 14.35 7.36 2.52
N MET A 321 13.10 7.21 2.07
CA MET A 321 11.99 6.74 2.91
C MET A 321 12.20 5.28 3.38
N LYS A 322 12.78 4.41 2.54
CA LYS A 322 13.16 3.04 2.93
C LYS A 322 14.24 3.02 4.01
N VAL A 323 15.31 3.81 3.84
CA VAL A 323 16.40 3.89 4.84
C VAL A 323 15.89 4.46 6.17
N VAL A 324 15.01 5.48 6.16
CA VAL A 324 14.41 6.02 7.38
C VAL A 324 13.55 4.97 8.11
N ASN A 325 12.84 4.12 7.37
CA ASN A 325 12.03 3.06 7.95
C ASN A 325 12.88 1.92 8.53
N GLU A 326 13.98 1.55 7.87
CA GLU A 326 14.93 0.54 8.39
C GLU A 326 15.68 1.05 9.63
N VAL A 327 16.10 2.32 9.66
CA VAL A 327 16.73 2.92 10.86
C VAL A 327 15.75 3.02 12.04
N LYS A 328 14.43 3.07 11.78
CA LYS A 328 13.40 3.16 12.83
C LYS A 328 12.98 1.78 13.37
N SER A 329 13.18 0.68 12.63
CA SER A 329 12.70 -0.65 13.03
C SER A 329 13.55 -1.32 14.10
N ASP A 330 14.85 -1.03 14.16
CA ASP A 330 15.75 -1.96 14.84
C ASP A 330 15.86 -1.77 16.36
N ASN A 331 15.33 -0.69 16.94
CA ASN A 331 15.42 -0.45 18.39
C ASN A 331 14.18 0.23 19.00
N LEU A 332 13.01 0.13 18.37
CA LEU A 332 11.81 0.76 18.92
C LEU A 332 11.14 -0.16 19.95
N PHE A 333 11.39 0.13 21.22
CA PHE A 333 10.71 -0.49 22.35
C PHE A 333 9.18 -0.27 22.24
N SER A 334 8.44 -1.34 21.94
CA SER A 334 7.00 -1.30 21.74
C SER A 334 6.31 -2.40 22.54
N PHE A 335 5.29 -2.04 23.31
CA PHE A 335 4.41 -2.98 24.01
C PHE A 335 3.19 -3.42 23.18
N GLY A 336 3.02 -2.91 21.96
CA GLY A 336 1.94 -3.30 21.06
C GLY A 336 1.30 -2.13 20.30
N PRO A 337 0.14 -2.36 19.67
CA PRO A 337 -0.57 -1.34 18.93
C PRO A 337 -1.14 -0.24 19.84
N SER A 338 -1.18 0.98 19.31
CA SER A 338 -1.64 2.16 20.05
C SER A 338 -3.07 2.02 20.58
N SER A 339 -3.93 1.25 19.88
CA SER A 339 -5.28 0.89 20.34
C SER A 339 -5.31 0.10 21.65
N PHE A 340 -4.23 -0.61 22.00
CA PHE A 340 -4.09 -1.34 23.26
C PHE A 340 -3.28 -0.55 24.30
N VAL A 341 -2.18 0.10 23.86
CA VAL A 341 -1.23 0.79 24.73
C VAL A 341 -1.84 2.04 25.38
N VAL A 342 -2.62 2.84 24.65
CA VAL A 342 -3.18 4.09 25.18
C VAL A 342 -4.25 3.84 26.26
N PRO A 343 -5.27 2.97 26.04
CA PRO A 343 -6.26 2.70 27.08
C PRO A 343 -5.64 2.10 28.35
N THR A 344 -4.67 1.19 28.20
CA THR A 344 -3.98 0.57 29.34
C THR A 344 -3.16 1.60 30.13
N ALA A 345 -2.45 2.51 29.46
CA ALA A 345 -1.72 3.59 30.12
C ALA A 345 -2.64 4.50 30.96
N VAL A 346 -3.81 4.87 30.41
CA VAL A 346 -4.81 5.71 31.09
C VAL A 346 -5.44 4.99 32.29
N ILE A 347 -5.73 3.70 32.17
CA ILE A 347 -6.26 2.92 33.30
C ILE A 347 -5.20 2.85 34.42
N LEU A 348 -3.94 2.59 34.08
CA LEU A 348 -2.86 2.51 35.06
C LEU A 348 -2.59 3.85 35.76
N THR A 349 -2.63 4.98 35.05
CA THR A 349 -2.51 6.31 35.70
C THR A 349 -3.66 6.56 36.67
N PHE A 350 -4.89 6.23 36.27
CA PHE A 350 -6.07 6.44 37.09
C PHE A 350 -6.05 5.57 38.36
N ILE A 351 -5.72 4.28 38.24
CA ILE A 351 -5.58 3.39 39.39
C ILE A 351 -4.44 3.87 40.30
N SER A 352 -3.31 4.33 39.74
CA SER A 352 -2.20 4.89 40.52
C SER A 352 -2.65 6.10 41.37
N ALA A 353 -3.43 7.01 40.79
CA ALA A 353 -3.98 8.15 41.52
C ALA A 353 -4.93 7.71 42.66
N ILE A 354 -5.79 6.71 42.43
CA ILE A 354 -6.68 6.17 43.46
C ILE A 354 -5.87 5.57 44.62
N VAL A 355 -4.84 4.78 44.30
CA VAL A 355 -3.98 4.15 45.32
C VAL A 355 -3.26 5.22 46.14
N ALA A 356 -2.77 6.29 45.51
CA ALA A 356 -2.13 7.41 46.19
C ALA A 356 -3.05 8.13 47.19
N ILE A 357 -4.35 8.26 46.85
CA ILE A 357 -5.33 8.92 47.73
C ILE A 357 -5.78 8.01 48.87
N LYS A 358 -6.02 6.72 48.59
CA LYS A 358 -6.68 5.81 49.54
C LYS A 358 -5.74 5.13 50.53
N GLY A 359 -4.46 4.94 50.21
CA GLY A 359 -3.61 4.11 51.07
C GLY A 359 -2.13 4.24 50.86
N THR A 360 -1.38 3.94 51.91
CA THR A 360 0.09 3.85 51.89
C THR A 360 0.52 2.45 51.44
N PHE A 361 0.28 2.13 50.17
CA PHE A 361 0.76 0.91 49.50
C PHE A 361 1.92 1.25 48.54
N PRO A 362 3.15 1.43 49.05
CA PRO A 362 4.25 1.96 48.25
C PRO A 362 4.63 1.03 47.10
N PHE A 363 4.64 -0.30 47.31
CA PHE A 363 5.07 -1.24 46.27
C PHE A 363 4.14 -1.25 45.05
N ILE A 364 2.82 -1.37 45.26
CA ILE A 364 1.84 -1.30 44.17
C ILE A 364 1.88 0.07 43.50
N TRP A 365 1.93 1.15 44.29
CA TRP A 365 1.90 2.51 43.73
C TRP A 365 3.12 2.78 42.82
N ILE A 366 4.33 2.47 43.29
CA ILE A 366 5.57 2.62 42.51
C ILE A 366 5.48 1.82 41.21
N PHE A 367 5.01 0.58 41.29
CA PHE A 367 4.82 -0.26 40.10
C PHE A 367 3.83 0.35 39.10
N LEU A 368 2.68 0.83 39.56
CA LEU A 368 1.64 1.39 38.69
C LEU A 368 2.13 2.66 37.98
N VAL A 369 2.87 3.53 38.69
CA VAL A 369 3.51 4.71 38.09
C VAL A 369 4.54 4.29 37.04
N PHE A 370 5.45 3.37 37.39
CA PHE A 370 6.47 2.89 36.46
C PHE A 370 5.87 2.24 35.22
N ALA A 371 4.92 1.33 35.40
CA ALA A 371 4.21 0.66 34.31
C ALA A 371 3.52 1.69 33.40
N SER A 372 2.83 2.67 33.98
CA SER A 372 2.16 3.72 33.21
C SER A 372 3.16 4.53 32.37
N ILE A 373 4.31 4.91 32.93
CA ILE A 373 5.38 5.60 32.19
C ILE A 373 5.87 4.73 31.03
N CYS A 374 6.07 3.42 31.25
CA CYS A 374 6.48 2.50 30.19
C CYS A 374 5.48 2.42 29.04
N TYR A 375 4.17 2.35 29.32
CA TYR A 375 3.14 2.34 28.28
C TYR A 375 3.05 3.69 27.54
N TRP A 376 3.14 4.82 28.25
CA TRP A 376 3.17 6.14 27.61
C TRP A 376 4.42 6.31 26.71
N ALA A 377 5.59 5.91 27.20
CA ALA A 377 6.83 5.90 26.43
C ALA A 377 6.68 5.03 25.18
N SER A 378 6.08 3.83 25.30
CA SER A 378 5.82 2.95 24.17
C SER A 378 4.99 3.62 23.07
N ASN A 379 3.95 4.37 23.44
CA ASN A 379 3.12 5.05 22.45
C ASN A 379 3.87 6.21 21.77
N GLN A 380 4.72 6.91 22.53
CA GLN A 380 5.50 8.04 22.02
C GLN A 380 6.58 7.58 21.04
N PHE A 381 7.31 6.51 21.38
CA PHE A 381 8.39 6.01 20.54
C PHE A 381 7.86 5.15 19.39
N ALA A 382 6.83 4.32 19.63
CA ALA A 382 6.29 3.37 18.65
C ALA A 382 4.76 3.50 18.48
N PRO A 383 4.25 4.58 17.83
CA PRO A 383 2.82 4.81 17.66
C PRO A 383 2.13 3.77 16.76
N ASN A 384 2.85 3.16 15.81
CA ASN A 384 2.35 2.09 14.94
C ASN A 384 2.88 0.71 15.36
N GLY A 385 3.05 0.49 16.67
CA GLY A 385 3.50 -0.80 17.20
C GLY A 385 2.57 -1.96 16.81
N THR A 386 3.13 -3.17 16.71
CA THR A 386 2.36 -4.41 16.55
C THR A 386 2.74 -5.39 17.65
N PHE A 387 1.93 -6.43 17.87
CA PHE A 387 2.26 -7.48 18.83
C PHE A 387 3.37 -8.38 18.29
N THR A 388 4.61 -7.91 18.39
CA THR A 388 5.80 -8.71 18.14
C THR A 388 6.04 -9.70 19.29
N LYS A 389 6.83 -10.76 19.04
CA LYS A 389 7.23 -11.69 20.11
C LYS A 389 7.87 -10.96 21.29
N GLN A 390 8.67 -9.93 21.01
CA GLN A 390 9.31 -9.10 22.02
C GLN A 390 8.30 -8.29 22.84
N ALA A 391 7.33 -7.63 22.19
CA ALA A 391 6.25 -6.91 22.87
C ALA A 391 5.48 -7.82 23.84
N ILE A 392 5.16 -9.03 23.38
CA ILE A 392 4.46 -10.04 24.20
C ILE A 392 5.31 -10.43 25.43
N THR A 393 6.62 -10.66 25.26
CA THR A 393 7.51 -10.99 26.37
C THR A 393 7.66 -9.85 27.38
N MET A 394 7.67 -8.59 26.93
CA MET A 394 7.78 -7.43 27.84
C MET A 394 6.50 -7.24 28.66
N ASN A 395 5.32 -7.36 28.03
CA ASN A 395 4.04 -7.36 28.74
C ASN A 395 3.98 -8.49 29.79
N PHE A 396 4.51 -9.66 29.42
CA PHE A 396 4.61 -10.79 30.34
C PHE A 396 5.48 -10.48 31.57
N ILE A 397 6.68 -9.92 31.38
CA ILE A 397 7.57 -9.57 32.49
C ILE A 397 6.87 -8.57 33.42
N LEU A 398 6.22 -7.57 32.85
CA LEU A 398 5.50 -6.53 33.59
C LEU A 398 4.37 -7.13 34.45
N LEU A 399 3.63 -8.12 33.93
CA LEU A 399 2.56 -8.79 34.66
C LEU A 399 3.06 -9.63 35.85
N ASN A 400 4.22 -10.27 35.73
CA ASN A 400 4.82 -11.02 36.83
C ASN A 400 5.32 -10.08 37.94
N ILE A 401 5.96 -8.96 37.57
CA ILE A 401 6.37 -7.93 38.52
C ILE A 401 5.13 -7.36 39.24
N PHE A 402 4.03 -7.12 38.53
CA PHE A 402 2.77 -6.68 39.15
C PHE A 402 2.31 -7.63 40.26
N LEU A 403 2.28 -8.94 40.00
CA LEU A 403 1.85 -9.93 40.99
C LEU A 403 2.76 -9.96 42.21
N VAL A 404 4.07 -9.82 42.02
CA VAL A 404 5.02 -9.71 43.13
C VAL A 404 4.73 -8.46 43.97
N CYS A 405 4.54 -7.29 43.34
CA CYS A 405 4.22 -6.04 44.05
C CYS A 405 2.88 -6.11 44.80
N VAL A 406 1.87 -6.75 44.21
CA VAL A 406 0.57 -7.00 44.86
C VAL A 406 0.76 -7.90 46.08
N SER A 407 1.44 -9.03 45.91
CA SER A 407 1.68 -9.96 47.02
C SER A 407 2.48 -9.31 48.16
N ALA A 408 3.52 -8.52 47.85
CA ALA A 408 4.32 -7.82 48.83
C ALA A 408 3.56 -6.73 49.61
N SER A 409 2.47 -6.20 49.04
CA SER A 409 1.64 -5.17 49.69
C SER A 409 0.60 -5.75 50.65
N PHE A 410 0.16 -6.99 50.43
CA PHE A 410 -0.94 -7.60 51.18
C PHE A 410 -0.53 -8.80 52.05
N LEU A 411 0.43 -9.61 51.62
CA LEU A 411 0.92 -10.75 52.39
C LEU A 411 2.01 -10.29 53.34
N MET A 412 1.94 -10.67 54.61
CA MET A 412 2.88 -10.19 55.63
C MET A 412 3.81 -11.30 56.12
N GLY A 413 5.06 -10.94 56.45
CA GLY A 413 6.01 -11.83 57.12
C GLY A 413 6.34 -13.12 56.34
N THR A 414 6.25 -14.26 57.02
CA THR A 414 6.60 -15.58 56.46
C THR A 414 5.63 -16.06 55.38
N ALA A 415 4.36 -15.61 55.41
CA ALA A 415 3.38 -15.95 54.38
C ALA A 415 3.81 -15.42 53.00
N LEU A 416 4.37 -14.20 52.95
CA LEU A 416 4.91 -13.62 51.73
C LEU A 416 6.10 -14.42 51.19
N GLN A 417 7.03 -14.80 52.07
CA GLN A 417 8.20 -15.60 51.69
C GLN A 417 7.80 -16.96 51.12
N LEU A 418 6.84 -17.63 51.76
CA LEU A 418 6.33 -18.92 51.30
C LEU A 418 5.60 -18.77 49.95
N TYR A 419 4.73 -17.78 49.82
CA TYR A 419 4.03 -17.51 48.56
C TYR A 419 5.01 -17.22 47.41
N LEU A 420 5.98 -16.33 47.62
CA LEU A 420 6.98 -15.99 46.61
C LEU A 420 7.84 -17.21 46.24
N GLY A 421 8.24 -18.02 47.23
CA GLY A 421 9.01 -19.25 47.02
C GLY A 421 8.24 -20.28 46.18
N VAL A 422 6.97 -20.51 46.50
CA VAL A 422 6.08 -21.41 45.71
C VAL A 422 5.88 -20.85 44.31
N TYR A 423 5.65 -19.54 44.18
CA TYR A 423 5.44 -18.88 42.91
C TYR A 423 6.67 -18.98 41.99
N VAL A 424 7.86 -18.67 42.49
CA VAL A 424 9.11 -18.80 41.71
C VAL A 424 9.36 -20.26 41.31
N SER A 425 9.14 -21.21 42.24
CA SER A 425 9.28 -22.64 41.95
C SER A 425 8.32 -23.12 40.86
N LEU A 426 7.06 -22.67 40.91
CA LEU A 426 6.05 -22.95 39.90
C LEU A 426 6.44 -22.37 38.53
N MET A 427 6.93 -21.12 38.49
CA MET A 427 7.36 -20.47 37.25
C MET A 427 8.57 -21.17 36.61
N LEU A 428 9.55 -21.59 37.41
CA LEU A 428 10.70 -22.36 36.93
C LEU A 428 10.28 -23.74 36.41
N LEU A 429 9.37 -24.42 37.11
CA LEU A 429 8.82 -25.70 36.68
C LEU A 429 8.09 -25.57 35.35
N LEU A 430 7.20 -24.59 35.21
CA LEU A 430 6.45 -24.36 33.97
C LEU A 430 7.36 -23.99 32.81
N TRP A 431 8.41 -23.21 33.06
CA TRP A 431 9.42 -22.91 32.06
C TRP A 431 10.15 -24.18 31.61
N GLY A 432 10.59 -25.03 32.55
CA GLY A 432 11.21 -26.33 32.23
C GLY A 432 10.28 -27.29 31.47
N CYS A 433 9.02 -27.38 31.87
CA CYS A 433 8.01 -28.17 31.15
C CYS A 433 7.78 -27.64 29.73
N SER A 434 7.78 -26.32 29.54
CA SER A 434 7.64 -25.70 28.22
C SER A 434 8.78 -26.08 27.27
N GLN A 435 10.02 -26.15 27.78
CA GLN A 435 11.16 -26.61 26.98
C GLN A 435 11.04 -28.09 26.61
N THR A 436 10.55 -28.91 27.54
CA THR A 436 10.45 -30.36 27.34
C THR A 436 9.33 -30.75 26.38
N LEU A 437 8.20 -30.03 26.40
CA LEU A 437 7.01 -30.31 25.60
C LEU A 437 6.98 -29.60 24.24
N ASN A 438 7.97 -28.73 23.96
CA ASN A 438 8.05 -27.91 22.74
C ASN A 438 6.75 -27.12 22.43
N THR A 439 6.01 -26.75 23.48
CA THR A 439 4.77 -25.98 23.41
C THR A 439 5.02 -24.52 23.77
N SER A 440 4.16 -23.61 23.30
CA SER A 440 4.21 -22.19 23.70
C SER A 440 3.98 -22.03 25.21
N PHE A 441 4.99 -21.51 25.91
CA PHE A 441 4.97 -21.16 27.33
C PHE A 441 3.76 -20.30 27.73
N LEU A 442 3.25 -19.49 26.80
CA LEU A 442 2.21 -18.49 27.05
C LEU A 442 0.87 -19.12 27.47
N ASN A 443 0.52 -20.29 26.93
CA ASN A 443 -0.76 -20.95 27.25
C ASN A 443 -0.78 -21.49 28.69
N PHE A 444 0.32 -22.10 29.13
CA PHE A 444 0.46 -22.57 30.51
C PHE A 444 0.50 -21.42 31.51
N PHE A 445 1.07 -20.30 31.10
CA PHE A 445 1.19 -19.14 31.96
C PHE A 445 -0.16 -18.54 32.34
N ILE A 446 -1.10 -18.35 31.41
CA ILE A 446 -2.39 -17.71 31.73
C ILE A 446 -3.13 -18.48 32.82
N VAL A 447 -3.14 -19.81 32.72
CA VAL A 447 -3.76 -20.70 33.71
C VAL A 447 -3.04 -20.60 35.05
N SER A 448 -1.70 -20.71 35.03
CA SER A 448 -0.88 -20.61 36.24
C SER A 448 -1.00 -19.26 36.93
N PHE A 449 -0.99 -18.17 36.18
CA PHE A 449 -1.11 -16.81 36.70
C PHE A 449 -2.46 -16.62 37.41
N SER A 450 -3.53 -17.11 36.80
CA SER A 450 -4.87 -17.07 37.38
C SER A 450 -4.94 -17.87 38.69
N PHE A 451 -4.30 -19.03 38.74
CA PHE A 451 -4.19 -19.83 39.96
C PHE A 451 -3.35 -19.13 41.05
N CYS A 452 -2.24 -18.47 40.70
CA CYS A 452 -1.42 -17.72 41.65
C CYS A 452 -2.17 -16.51 42.22
N CYS A 453 -2.94 -15.78 41.40
CA CYS A 453 -3.83 -14.72 41.88
C CYS A 453 -4.86 -15.25 42.88
N LEU A 454 -5.51 -16.38 42.58
CA LEU A 454 -6.44 -17.04 43.50
C LEU A 454 -5.74 -17.46 44.80
N ALA A 455 -4.57 -18.08 44.71
CA ALA A 455 -3.79 -18.49 45.87
C ALA A 455 -3.37 -17.29 46.73
N CYS A 456 -2.94 -16.19 46.12
CA CYS A 456 -2.62 -14.95 46.82
C CYS A 456 -3.84 -14.41 47.58
N TRP A 457 -5.01 -14.44 46.95
CA TRP A 457 -6.26 -14.00 47.59
C TRP A 457 -6.67 -14.91 48.76
N VAL A 458 -6.53 -16.22 48.62
CA VAL A 458 -6.79 -17.20 49.70
C VAL A 458 -5.83 -16.97 50.87
N VAL A 459 -4.52 -16.87 50.63
CA VAL A 459 -3.53 -16.62 51.69
C VAL A 459 -3.78 -15.26 52.36
N PHE A 460 -4.22 -14.26 51.61
CA PHE A 460 -4.60 -12.96 52.17
C PHE A 460 -5.82 -13.04 53.10
N MET A 461 -6.82 -13.86 52.81
CA MET A 461 -8.01 -14.02 53.66
C MET A 461 -7.70 -14.74 54.97
N PHE A 462 -6.79 -15.70 54.96
CA PHE A 462 -6.49 -16.52 56.14
C PHE A 462 -5.30 -16.01 56.96
N GLN A 463 -4.29 -15.39 56.34
CA GLN A 463 -3.02 -14.92 56.95
C GLN A 463 -2.53 -15.81 58.10
N PRO A 464 -2.34 -17.12 57.88
CA PRO A 464 -2.22 -18.10 58.95
C PRO A 464 -0.95 -17.94 59.79
N THR A 465 0.06 -17.22 59.29
CA THR A 465 1.35 -17.06 59.97
C THR A 465 1.49 -15.71 60.69
N PHE A 466 0.48 -14.85 60.66
CA PHE A 466 0.54 -13.57 61.35
C PHE A 466 0.10 -13.73 62.81
N SER A 467 1.04 -13.65 63.75
CA SER A 467 0.75 -13.66 65.19
C SER A 467 0.91 -12.26 65.79
N CYS A 468 -0.20 -11.60 66.10
CA CYS A 468 -0.19 -10.33 66.84
C CYS A 468 -0.37 -10.58 68.35
N SER A 469 0.66 -10.28 69.14
CA SER A 469 0.62 -10.41 70.59
C SER A 469 0.72 -9.03 71.25
N VAL A 470 -0.13 -8.80 72.26
CA VAL A 470 -0.29 -7.50 72.92
C VAL A 470 -0.21 -7.71 74.43
N SER A 471 0.58 -6.87 75.10
CA SER A 471 0.69 -6.82 76.56
C SER A 471 -0.21 -5.73 77.13
N THR A 472 -0.68 -5.95 78.35
CA THR A 472 -1.47 -4.99 79.11
C THR A 472 -1.14 -5.14 80.59
N PRO A 473 -1.07 -4.04 81.38
CA PRO A 473 -0.85 -4.12 82.81
C PRO A 473 -2.13 -4.53 83.58
N MET A 474 -3.28 -4.65 82.90
CA MET A 474 -4.53 -5.14 83.49
C MET A 474 -4.39 -6.58 83.98
N LYS A 475 -5.05 -6.90 85.10
CA LYS A 475 -4.98 -8.23 85.71
C LYS A 475 -5.84 -9.20 84.89
N GLN A 476 -5.24 -10.28 84.40
CA GLN A 476 -5.97 -11.34 83.70
C GLN A 476 -6.68 -12.26 84.70
N ASN A 477 -7.93 -12.61 84.40
CA ASN A 477 -8.69 -13.57 85.20
C ASN A 477 -8.08 -14.99 85.08
N THR A 478 -8.00 -15.71 86.20
CA THR A 478 -7.37 -17.04 86.27
C THR A 478 -8.14 -18.12 85.52
N LYS A 479 -9.47 -17.98 85.35
CA LYS A 479 -10.31 -18.94 84.61
C LYS A 479 -10.53 -18.56 83.14
N PHE A 480 -10.55 -17.26 82.83
CA PHE A 480 -10.81 -16.79 81.47
C PHE A 480 -9.84 -15.66 81.08
N ARG A 481 -8.80 -15.98 80.31
CA ARG A 481 -7.75 -15.02 79.90
C ARG A 481 -8.26 -13.83 79.07
N GLU A 482 -9.44 -13.93 78.48
CA GLU A 482 -10.09 -12.85 77.72
C GLU A 482 -10.70 -11.76 78.62
N TYR A 483 -10.83 -12.02 79.91
CA TYR A 483 -11.40 -11.10 80.88
C TYR A 483 -10.29 -10.35 81.62
N LEU A 484 -10.29 -9.03 81.44
CA LEU A 484 -9.28 -8.12 81.96
C LEU A 484 -9.90 -7.23 83.04
N GLU A 485 -9.26 -7.23 84.20
CA GLU A 485 -9.64 -6.44 85.36
C GLU A 485 -8.71 -5.24 85.50
N TYR A 486 -9.28 -4.05 85.66
CA TYR A 486 -8.52 -2.82 85.93
C TYR A 486 -8.95 -2.19 87.25
N ARG A 487 -7.99 -1.58 87.95
CA ARG A 487 -8.22 -0.83 89.20
C ARG A 487 -8.22 0.67 88.96
N ASN A 488 -7.24 1.16 88.19
CA ASN A 488 -7.14 2.55 87.79
C ASN A 488 -7.28 2.71 86.27
N TRP A 489 -7.73 3.90 85.84
CA TRP A 489 -7.85 4.22 84.40
C TRP A 489 -6.50 4.16 83.67
N ASN A 490 -5.39 4.50 84.35
CA ASN A 490 -4.02 4.42 83.82
C ASN A 490 -3.55 3.00 83.44
N ASP A 491 -4.21 1.96 83.97
CA ASP A 491 -3.89 0.57 83.68
C ASP A 491 -4.54 0.11 82.37
N VAL A 492 -5.53 0.83 81.86
CA VAL A 492 -6.24 0.47 80.62
C VAL A 492 -5.41 0.95 79.42
N ARG A 493 -4.34 0.22 79.15
CA ARG A 493 -3.48 0.40 77.98
C ARG A 493 -3.06 -0.93 77.35
N PHE A 494 -2.75 -0.88 76.07
CA PHE A 494 -2.30 -2.01 75.27
C PHE A 494 -1.00 -1.64 74.58
N GLU A 495 0.01 -2.50 74.70
CA GLU A 495 1.31 -2.33 74.05
C GLU A 495 1.65 -3.56 73.21
N LEU A 496 2.00 -3.33 71.93
CA LEU A 496 2.39 -4.39 71.01
C LEU A 496 3.71 -5.05 71.46
N VAL A 497 3.70 -6.38 71.59
CA VAL A 497 4.88 -7.19 71.98
C VAL A 497 5.54 -7.85 70.77
N SER A 498 4.73 -8.20 69.76
CA SER A 498 5.21 -8.86 68.55
C SER A 498 5.99 -7.91 67.63
N ASP A 499 7.03 -8.42 66.99
CA ASP A 499 7.78 -7.70 65.97
C ASP A 499 6.90 -7.34 64.78
N ILE A 500 7.08 -6.11 64.27
CA ILE A 500 6.32 -5.59 63.14
C ILE A 500 6.91 -6.17 61.84
N PRO A 501 6.10 -6.74 60.94
CA PRO A 501 6.59 -7.22 59.64
C PRO A 501 7.26 -6.11 58.84
N TRP A 502 8.35 -6.42 58.13
CA TRP A 502 9.14 -5.44 57.37
C TRP A 502 8.36 -4.70 56.28
N ASN A 503 7.27 -5.30 55.77
CA ASN A 503 6.42 -4.74 54.73
C ASN A 503 5.13 -4.09 55.27
N CYS A 504 5.01 -3.93 56.59
CA CYS A 504 3.95 -3.16 57.23
C CYS A 504 4.35 -1.67 57.26
N PHE A 505 3.69 -0.84 56.46
CA PHE A 505 3.92 0.61 56.47
C PHE A 505 2.89 1.32 57.37
N ASN A 506 3.34 2.37 58.06
CA ASN A 506 2.57 3.11 59.07
C ASN A 506 1.85 2.19 60.10
N PRO A 507 2.59 1.32 60.80
CA PRO A 507 2.03 0.45 61.82
C PRO A 507 1.42 1.27 62.95
N HIS A 508 0.18 0.99 63.30
CA HIS A 508 -0.45 1.50 64.51
C HIS A 508 -1.41 0.46 65.09
N LEU A 509 -1.53 0.45 66.41
CA LEU A 509 -2.53 -0.35 67.10
C LEU A 509 -3.87 0.42 67.11
N ASP A 510 -4.96 -0.25 66.80
CA ASP A 510 -6.33 0.28 66.81
C ASP A 510 -7.20 -0.59 67.73
N VAL A 511 -7.86 0.02 68.70
CA VAL A 511 -8.65 -0.68 69.72
C VAL A 511 -10.08 -0.16 69.67
N LYS A 512 -11.02 -1.05 69.29
CA LYS A 512 -12.44 -0.68 69.11
C LYS A 512 -13.30 -1.27 70.23
N GLY A 513 -13.90 -0.40 71.03
CA GLY A 513 -14.97 -0.71 71.98
C GLY A 513 -16.32 -0.14 71.51
N LYS A 514 -17.43 -0.64 72.06
CA LYS A 514 -18.77 -0.08 71.84
C LYS A 514 -19.04 1.16 72.69
N LYS A 515 -18.48 1.19 73.90
CA LYS A 515 -18.67 2.25 74.91
C LYS A 515 -17.35 2.95 75.22
N VAL A 516 -16.24 2.22 75.22
CA VAL A 516 -14.92 2.74 75.58
C VAL A 516 -14.18 3.21 74.33
N LYS A 517 -13.67 4.44 74.37
CA LYS A 517 -12.83 5.02 73.32
C LYS A 517 -11.36 4.96 73.72
N PHE A 518 -10.53 4.80 72.71
CA PHE A 518 -9.09 4.67 72.86
C PHE A 518 -8.38 5.70 71.99
N VAL A 519 -7.27 6.24 72.48
CA VAL A 519 -6.44 7.24 71.82
C VAL A 519 -5.03 6.68 71.67
N GLN A 520 -4.35 7.04 70.57
CA GLN A 520 -2.95 6.65 70.35
C GLN A 520 -2.06 7.22 71.46
N GLY A 521 -1.22 6.38 72.06
CA GLY A 521 -0.22 6.82 73.03
C GLY A 521 1.00 7.47 72.38
N ASN A 522 2.02 7.78 73.19
CA ASN A 522 3.28 8.43 72.72
C ASN A 522 4.06 7.61 71.68
N LYS A 523 3.81 6.30 71.59
CA LYS A 523 4.38 5.40 70.58
C LYS A 523 3.24 4.81 69.76
N THR A 524 3.45 4.60 68.46
CA THR A 524 2.45 3.99 67.56
C THR A 524 2.07 2.56 67.96
N THR A 525 2.89 1.89 68.77
CA THR A 525 2.66 0.56 69.34
C THR A 525 1.82 0.56 70.62
N ASN A 526 1.47 1.74 71.15
CA ASN A 526 0.75 1.89 72.41
C ASN A 526 -0.57 2.63 72.18
N VAL A 527 -1.63 2.15 72.83
CA VAL A 527 -2.96 2.74 72.85
C VAL A 527 -3.44 2.84 74.29
N VAL A 528 -3.94 4.02 74.66
CA VAL A 528 -4.40 4.36 76.01
C VAL A 528 -5.88 4.70 75.95
N VAL A 529 -6.62 4.39 77.02
CA VAL A 529 -8.04 4.72 77.11
C VAL A 529 -8.31 6.23 77.22
N ASP A 530 -9.42 6.68 76.66
CA ASP A 530 -9.97 8.01 76.94
C ASP A 530 -10.70 7.99 78.31
N PRO A 531 -10.22 8.75 79.32
CA PRO A 531 -10.69 8.67 80.69
C PRO A 531 -12.20 8.93 80.85
N ASP A 532 -12.83 9.68 79.93
CA ASP A 532 -14.24 10.05 80.00
C ASP A 532 -15.20 8.94 79.51
N THR A 533 -14.67 7.84 78.97
CA THR A 533 -15.46 6.77 78.34
C THR A 533 -15.39 5.42 79.06
N LEU A 534 -14.86 5.42 80.28
CA LEU A 534 -14.59 4.20 81.04
C LEU A 534 -15.87 3.45 81.42
N SER A 535 -16.03 2.22 80.94
CA SER A 535 -17.12 1.32 81.32
C SER A 535 -16.80 -0.13 80.99
N THR A 536 -17.58 -1.06 81.52
CA THR A 536 -17.51 -2.48 81.14
C THR A 536 -17.87 -2.65 79.67
N ASP A 537 -16.92 -3.15 78.88
CA ASP A 537 -17.07 -3.24 77.42
C ASP A 537 -16.28 -4.41 76.82
N LYS A 538 -16.76 -4.89 75.68
CA LYS A 538 -16.06 -5.88 74.86
C LYS A 538 -15.26 -5.12 73.80
N ILE A 539 -13.95 -5.29 73.86
CA ILE A 539 -12.99 -4.58 73.03
C ILE A 539 -12.33 -5.53 72.04
N GLU A 540 -12.09 -5.05 70.84
CA GLU A 540 -11.28 -5.76 69.84
C GLU A 540 -10.01 -4.98 69.56
N VAL A 541 -8.88 -5.63 69.80
CA VAL A 541 -7.54 -5.07 69.53
C VAL A 541 -7.12 -5.53 68.15
N ARG A 542 -6.79 -4.56 67.28
CA ARG A 542 -6.34 -4.78 65.91
C ARG A 542 -5.01 -4.07 65.68
N MET A 543 -4.19 -4.65 64.83
CA MET A 543 -3.00 -4.00 64.30
C MET A 543 -3.31 -3.54 62.88
N VAL A 544 -3.10 -2.26 62.58
CA VAL A 544 -3.35 -1.70 61.25
C VAL A 544 -2.02 -1.47 60.54
N CYS A 545 -1.88 -2.06 59.35
CA CYS A 545 -0.74 -1.87 58.45
C CYS A 545 -1.25 -1.38 57.10
N SER A 546 -0.73 -0.27 56.59
CA SER A 546 -1.10 0.26 55.27
C SER A 546 -2.62 0.31 55.04
N THR A 547 -3.40 0.69 56.06
CA THR A 547 -4.89 0.71 56.10
C THR A 547 -5.61 -0.63 56.30
N VAL A 548 -4.91 -1.77 56.24
CA VAL A 548 -5.51 -3.09 56.44
C VAL A 548 -5.50 -3.45 57.93
N PRO A 549 -6.67 -3.68 58.57
CA PRO A 549 -6.73 -4.08 59.96
C PRO A 549 -6.59 -5.60 60.12
N TYR A 550 -5.60 -6.03 60.89
CA TYR A 550 -5.38 -7.41 61.30
C TYR A 550 -5.84 -7.61 62.73
N LYS A 551 -6.70 -8.61 62.96
CA LYS A 551 -7.22 -8.91 64.30
C LYS A 551 -6.12 -9.52 65.17
N CYS A 552 -5.91 -8.96 66.36
CA CYS A 552 -5.00 -9.51 67.36
C CYS A 552 -5.78 -10.41 68.32
N ASN A 553 -6.47 -9.80 69.29
CA ASN A 553 -7.30 -10.50 70.27
C ASN A 553 -8.56 -9.68 70.59
N SER A 554 -9.55 -10.34 71.17
CA SER A 554 -10.73 -9.68 71.74
C SER A 554 -10.72 -9.88 73.24
N TYR A 555 -10.97 -8.81 73.99
CA TYR A 555 -10.98 -8.81 75.45
C TYR A 555 -12.29 -8.24 75.97
N THR A 556 -12.67 -8.59 77.20
CA THR A 556 -13.75 -7.95 77.94
C THR A 556 -13.14 -7.27 79.16
N ILE A 557 -13.23 -5.95 79.24
CA ILE A 557 -12.74 -5.19 80.40
C ILE A 557 -13.86 -4.91 81.38
N TYR A 558 -13.53 -4.95 82.66
CA TYR A 558 -14.43 -4.54 83.74
C TYR A 558 -13.65 -3.96 84.91
N GLN A 559 -14.31 -3.10 85.69
CA GLN A 559 -13.72 -2.45 86.85
C GLN A 559 -13.78 -3.38 88.07
N SER A 560 -12.67 -3.50 88.80
CA SER A 560 -12.63 -4.14 90.12
C SER A 560 -13.44 -3.32 91.11
N ILE A 561 -14.31 -3.96 91.90
CA ILE A 561 -15.17 -3.30 92.91
C ILE A 561 -14.51 -3.28 94.32
N ASP A 562 -13.30 -3.85 94.46
CA ASP A 562 -12.56 -3.94 95.74
C ASP A 562 -11.77 -2.70 96.16
#